data_AF-A0A7W0J6A8-F1
#
_entry.id   AF-A0A7W0J6A8-F1
#
_cell.length_a   1.000
_cell.length_b   1.000
_cell.length_c   1.000
_cell.angle_alpha   90.00
_cell.angle_beta   90.00
_cell.angle_gamma   90.00
#
_symmetry.space_group_name_H-M   'P 1'
#
loop_
_entity.id
_entity.type
_entity.pdbx_description
1 polymer ?
#
loop_
_entity_poly.entity_id
_entity_poly.type
_entity_poly.pdbx_seq_one_letter_code
_entity_poly.pdbx_strand_id
1 'polypeptide(L)'
;MNFQDLVIKKEYRSLIDNVVKEFYIPLLNNAILYKRAVGYFSSSSLVEISKGITGLAKNDGKIQLVASPYLSVEDLEAIKKGYEERNYIIEKSLRDALTEPKNYFEKERLNLLANLIAIGQLDIRIAFTENKKALGLYHEKMGILYDPNDNKIAF
;
A
#
# COMPACT_ATOMS: atom_id res chain seq x y z
N MET A 1 -12.10 14.90 -10.27
CA MET A 1 -11.57 14.19 -11.45
C MET A 1 -11.77 12.71 -11.21
N ASN A 2 -12.02 11.97 -12.28
CA ASN A 2 -12.19 10.52 -12.26
C ASN A 2 -11.20 9.88 -13.24
N PHE A 3 -11.11 8.56 -13.30
CA PHE A 3 -10.11 7.89 -14.15
C PHE A 3 -10.26 8.15 -15.64
N GLN A 4 -11.45 8.51 -16.13
CA GLN A 4 -11.67 8.83 -17.54
C GLN A 4 -11.05 10.17 -17.96
N ASP A 5 -10.75 11.04 -16.99
CA ASP A 5 -10.06 12.32 -17.24
C ASP A 5 -8.53 12.15 -17.35
N LEU A 6 -8.01 10.95 -17.08
CA LEU A 6 -6.58 10.66 -17.01
C LEU A 6 -6.07 10.06 -18.33
N VAL A 7 -4.93 10.54 -18.79
CA VAL A 7 -4.22 9.96 -19.94
C VAL A 7 -3.29 8.85 -19.42
N ILE A 8 -3.75 7.61 -19.50
CA ILE A 8 -3.02 6.41 -19.06
C ILE A 8 -2.62 5.57 -20.27
N LYS A 9 -1.35 5.14 -20.34
CA LYS A 9 -0.86 4.25 -21.40
C LYS A 9 -1.39 2.84 -21.21
N LYS A 10 -1.53 2.08 -22.31
CA LYS A 10 -1.88 0.65 -22.23
C LYS A 10 -0.76 -0.22 -21.64
N GLU A 11 0.48 0.27 -21.72
CA GLU A 11 1.68 -0.42 -21.24
C GLU A 11 2.65 0.62 -20.66
N TYR A 12 3.31 0.27 -19.57
CA TYR A 12 4.43 1.02 -18.99
C TYR A 12 5.62 0.09 -18.80
N ARG A 13 6.81 0.56 -19.19
CA ARG A 13 8.07 -0.18 -19.05
C ARG A 13 9.03 0.62 -18.19
N SER A 14 9.41 0.07 -17.04
CA SER A 14 10.24 0.75 -16.03
C SER A 14 11.58 1.29 -16.52
N LEU A 15 12.13 0.74 -17.61
CA LEU A 15 13.38 1.22 -18.22
C LEU A 15 13.23 2.53 -19.00
N ILE A 16 12.01 2.88 -19.43
CA ILE A 16 11.74 4.04 -20.29
C ILE A 16 10.70 4.99 -19.70
N ASP A 17 9.77 4.47 -18.92
CA ASP A 17 8.68 5.24 -18.31
C ASP A 17 8.92 5.44 -16.82
N ASN A 18 8.56 6.62 -16.33
CA ASN A 18 8.50 6.83 -14.89
C ASN A 18 7.17 6.29 -14.36
N VAL A 19 7.08 4.97 -14.13
CA VAL A 19 5.85 4.29 -13.67
C VAL A 19 5.26 4.95 -12.41
N VAL A 20 6.10 5.41 -11.48
CA VAL A 20 5.63 6.11 -10.29
C VAL A 20 4.89 7.39 -10.66
N LYS A 21 5.52 8.28 -11.43
CA LYS A 21 4.95 9.60 -11.76
C LYS A 21 3.84 9.54 -12.80
N GLU A 22 3.95 8.65 -13.78
CA GLU A 22 3.05 8.59 -14.94
C GLU A 22 1.88 7.63 -14.76
N PHE A 23 1.96 6.70 -13.80
CA PHE A 23 0.91 5.72 -13.53
C PHE A 23 0.41 5.80 -12.09
N TYR A 24 1.26 5.53 -11.09
CA TYR A 24 0.79 5.42 -9.70
C TYR A 24 0.27 6.72 -9.11
N ILE A 25 1.03 7.83 -9.22
CA ILE A 25 0.63 9.11 -8.64
C ILE A 25 -0.73 9.61 -9.19
N PRO A 26 -0.95 9.73 -10.51
CA PRO A 26 -2.22 10.25 -11.02
C PRO A 26 -3.41 9.35 -10.66
N LEU A 27 -3.21 8.03 -10.65
CA LEU A 27 -4.26 7.07 -10.30
C LEU A 27 -4.61 7.12 -8.82
N LEU A 28 -3.62 7.04 -7.93
CA LEU A 28 -3.87 7.05 -6.49
C LEU A 28 -4.48 8.37 -6.02
N ASN A 29 -4.12 9.50 -6.63
CA ASN A 29 -4.72 10.80 -6.35
C ASN A 29 -6.22 10.87 -6.63
N ASN A 30 -6.74 10.04 -7.54
CA ASN A 30 -8.15 10.01 -7.93
C ASN A 30 -8.86 8.72 -7.48
N ALA A 31 -8.18 7.85 -6.74
CA ALA A 31 -8.72 6.58 -6.29
C ALA A 31 -9.35 6.70 -4.89
N ILE A 32 -10.24 5.76 -4.58
CA ILE A 32 -10.78 5.47 -3.24
C ILE A 32 -10.41 4.06 -2.76
N LEU A 33 -9.94 3.20 -3.65
CA LEU A 33 -9.54 1.85 -3.30
C LEU A 33 -8.42 1.38 -4.22
N TYR A 34 -7.35 0.88 -3.64
CA TYR A 34 -6.26 0.21 -4.34
C TYR A 34 -6.10 -1.20 -3.78
N LYS A 35 -6.38 -2.22 -4.59
CA LYS A 35 -6.12 -3.62 -4.24
C LYS A 35 -4.87 -4.10 -4.97
N ARG A 36 -3.99 -4.78 -4.26
CA ARG A 36 -2.74 -5.30 -4.85
C ARG A 36 -2.42 -6.70 -4.34
N ALA A 37 -2.20 -7.61 -5.27
CA ALA A 37 -1.55 -8.89 -5.05
C ALA A 37 -0.08 -8.77 -5.45
N VAL A 38 0.83 -9.11 -4.54
CA VAL A 38 2.26 -9.20 -4.82
C VAL A 38 2.85 -10.49 -4.27
N GLY A 39 3.88 -11.00 -4.92
CA GLY A 39 4.69 -12.05 -4.32
C GLY A 39 5.55 -11.52 -3.20
N TYR A 40 6.56 -10.71 -3.54
CA TYR A 40 7.42 -10.05 -2.56
C TYR A 40 6.87 -8.66 -2.26
N PHE A 41 6.66 -8.38 -0.98
CA PHE A 41 6.36 -7.05 -0.49
C PHE A 41 7.60 -6.45 0.16
N SER A 42 7.82 -5.17 -0.11
CA SER A 42 8.77 -4.34 0.62
C SER A 42 8.13 -3.01 0.94
N SER A 43 8.31 -2.53 2.18
CA SER A 43 7.89 -1.18 2.57
C SER A 43 8.50 -0.08 1.71
N SER A 44 9.64 -0.34 1.05
CA SER A 44 10.30 0.64 0.17
C SER A 44 9.44 0.98 -1.04
N SER A 45 8.69 0.00 -1.56
CA SER A 45 7.76 0.22 -2.67
C SER A 45 6.60 1.14 -2.28
N LEU A 46 6.17 1.16 -1.02
CA LEU A 46 5.17 2.13 -0.54
C LEU A 46 5.73 3.55 -0.48
N VAL A 47 7.01 3.70 -0.10
CA VAL A 47 7.67 5.01 -0.05
C VAL A 47 7.78 5.62 -1.45
N GLU A 48 8.09 4.81 -2.46
CA GLU A 48 8.17 5.28 -3.86
C GLU A 48 6.85 5.91 -4.34
N ILE A 49 5.71 5.32 -3.96
CA ILE A 49 4.39 5.80 -4.35
C ILE A 49 3.72 6.66 -3.27
N SER A 50 4.44 7.03 -2.20
CA SER A 50 3.90 7.74 -1.03
C SER A 50 3.15 9.02 -1.39
N LYS A 51 3.65 9.77 -2.39
CA LYS A 51 2.97 10.97 -2.92
C LYS A 51 1.57 10.67 -3.44
N GLY A 52 1.38 9.55 -4.11
CA GLY A 52 0.07 9.08 -4.56
C GLY A 52 -0.79 8.58 -3.41
N ILE A 53 -0.19 7.86 -2.44
CA ILE A 53 -0.88 7.41 -1.23
C ILE A 53 -1.45 8.60 -0.45
N THR A 54 -0.73 9.72 -0.34
CA THR A 54 -1.26 10.95 0.26
C THR A 54 -2.53 11.44 -0.44
N GLY A 55 -2.62 11.33 -1.77
CA GLY A 55 -3.83 11.64 -2.52
C GLY A 55 -4.98 10.67 -2.24
N LEU A 56 -4.70 9.36 -2.24
CA LEU A 56 -5.66 8.32 -1.85
C LEU A 56 -6.22 8.58 -0.45
N ALA A 57 -5.35 8.90 0.50
CA ALA A 57 -5.70 9.20 1.89
C ALA A 57 -6.62 10.41 2.02
N LYS A 58 -6.42 11.46 1.20
CA LYS A 58 -7.32 12.63 1.16
C LYS A 58 -8.71 12.32 0.64
N ASN A 59 -8.87 11.22 -0.11
CA ASN A 59 -10.14 10.73 -0.60
C ASN A 59 -10.78 9.71 0.35
N ASP A 60 -10.29 9.60 1.60
CA ASP A 60 -10.63 8.54 2.57
C ASP A 60 -10.46 7.13 1.99
N GLY A 61 -9.53 6.99 1.04
CA GLY A 61 -9.32 5.76 0.30
C GLY A 61 -8.51 4.71 1.07
N LYS A 62 -8.61 3.46 0.60
CA LYS A 62 -7.96 2.31 1.26
C LYS A 62 -7.04 1.54 0.33
N ILE A 63 -6.02 0.92 0.92
CA ILE A 63 -5.11 -0.02 0.29
C ILE A 63 -5.35 -1.39 0.88
N GLN A 64 -5.58 -2.38 0.02
CA GLN A 64 -5.71 -3.79 0.41
C GLN A 64 -4.63 -4.59 -0.30
N LEU A 65 -3.71 -5.13 0.47
CA LEU A 65 -2.53 -5.80 -0.05
C LEU A 65 -2.52 -7.28 0.39
N VAL A 66 -2.26 -8.16 -0.57
CA VAL A 66 -1.96 -9.57 -0.32
C VAL A 66 -0.51 -9.83 -0.69
N ALA A 67 0.27 -10.36 0.24
CA ALA A 67 1.70 -10.67 0.07
C ALA A 67 2.02 -12.12 0.43
N SER A 68 3.10 -12.68 -0.12
CA SER A 68 3.68 -13.93 0.38
C SER A 68 4.36 -13.71 1.74
N PRO A 69 4.62 -14.77 2.54
CA PRO A 69 5.27 -14.65 3.85
C PRO A 69 6.75 -14.23 3.81
N TYR A 70 7.29 -13.90 2.64
CA TYR A 70 8.67 -13.45 2.46
C TYR A 70 8.75 -11.94 2.69
N LEU A 71 8.80 -11.57 3.97
CA LEU A 71 8.96 -10.20 4.46
C LEU A 71 10.29 -10.09 5.21
N SER A 72 10.88 -8.89 5.22
CA SER A 72 12.00 -8.62 6.13
C SER A 72 11.50 -8.60 7.58
N VAL A 73 12.40 -8.82 8.53
CA VAL A 73 12.05 -8.81 9.97
C VAL A 73 11.51 -7.43 10.36
N GLU A 74 12.11 -6.37 9.82
CA GLU A 74 11.73 -4.98 10.09
C GLU A 74 10.34 -4.65 9.53
N ASP A 75 10.03 -5.12 8.31
CA ASP A 75 8.71 -4.96 7.72
C ASP A 75 7.66 -5.73 8.53
N LEU A 76 7.96 -6.95 9.00
CA LEU A 76 7.07 -7.73 9.84
C LEU A 76 6.79 -7.04 11.19
N GLU A 77 7.82 -6.49 11.82
CA GLU A 77 7.68 -5.73 13.07
C GLU A 77 6.84 -4.47 12.88
N ALA A 78 7.06 -3.70 11.82
CA ALA A 78 6.27 -2.51 11.51
C ALA A 78 4.79 -2.85 11.22
N ILE A 79 4.51 -3.96 10.54
CA ILE A 79 3.15 -4.46 10.32
C ILE A 79 2.48 -4.80 11.66
N LYS A 80 3.14 -5.59 12.51
CA LYS A 80 2.61 -5.97 13.84
C LYS A 80 2.31 -4.74 14.67
N LYS A 81 3.27 -3.81 14.75
CA LYS A 81 3.11 -2.54 15.46
C LYS A 81 1.92 -1.74 14.94
N GLY A 82 1.78 -1.60 13.62
CA GLY A 82 0.65 -0.88 13.03
C GLY A 82 -0.71 -1.48 13.40
N TYR A 83 -0.82 -2.81 13.45
CA TYR A 83 -2.06 -3.48 13.87
C TYR A 83 -2.31 -3.38 15.38
N GLU A 84 -1.28 -3.45 16.21
CA GLU A 84 -1.37 -3.20 17.65
C GLU A 84 -1.86 -1.77 17.94
N GLU A 85 -1.27 -0.79 17.25
CA GLU A 85 -1.67 0.62 17.35
C GLU A 85 -3.08 0.84 16.80
N ARG A 86 -3.48 0.17 15.72
CA ARG A 86 -4.86 0.23 15.22
C ARG A 86 -5.87 -0.23 16.27
N ASN A 87 -5.60 -1.36 16.93
CA ASN A 87 -6.46 -1.86 18.00
C ASN A 87 -6.53 -0.85 19.14
N TYR A 88 -5.38 -0.28 19.53
CA TYR A 88 -5.32 0.77 20.54
C TYR A 88 -6.04 2.07 20.13
N ILE A 89 -5.94 2.52 18.88
CA ILE A 89 -6.64 3.72 18.35
C ILE A 89 -8.15 3.48 18.30
N ILE A 90 -8.59 2.28 17.88
CA ILE A 90 -9.99 1.89 17.91
C ILE A 90 -10.50 1.91 19.36
N GLU A 91 -9.71 1.41 20.31
CA GLU A 91 -10.01 1.46 21.75
C GLU A 91 -9.94 2.89 22.33
N LYS A 92 -9.16 3.78 21.71
CA LYS A 92 -8.84 5.14 22.20
C LYS A 92 -9.24 6.24 21.21
N SER A 93 -10.33 6.09 20.46
CA SER A 93 -10.79 7.11 19.48
C SER A 93 -11.29 8.41 20.14
N LEU A 94 -10.39 9.12 20.81
CA LEU A 94 -10.43 10.48 21.34
C LEU A 94 -8.99 10.89 21.77
N ARG A 95 -8.10 11.14 20.79
CA ARG A 95 -7.04 12.18 20.77
C ARG A 95 -5.90 11.81 19.83
N ASP A 96 -5.58 12.78 18.97
CA ASP A 96 -4.55 12.85 17.95
C ASP A 96 -3.20 12.22 18.33
N ALA A 97 -2.52 11.62 17.35
CA ALA A 97 -1.07 11.72 17.23
C ALA A 97 -0.56 11.17 15.89
N LEU A 98 0.20 12.01 15.17
CA LEU A 98 1.31 11.56 14.33
C LEU A 98 2.58 12.03 15.05
N THR A 99 3.56 11.13 15.24
CA THR A 99 4.84 11.44 15.93
C THR A 99 6.05 11.26 15.01
N GLU A 100 7.10 12.03 15.29
CA GLU A 100 8.29 12.20 14.45
C GLU A 100 9.43 11.17 14.68
N PRO A 101 10.28 10.90 13.67
CA PRO A 101 11.37 9.93 13.76
C PRO A 101 12.77 10.47 14.14
N LYS A 102 13.67 9.54 14.52
CA LYS A 102 15.05 9.77 15.03
C LYS A 102 16.18 9.18 14.15
N ASN A 103 15.87 8.54 13.01
CA ASN A 103 16.88 8.10 12.02
C ASN A 103 16.23 8.11 10.62
N TYR A 104 16.57 9.08 9.77
CA TYR A 104 15.59 9.69 8.86
C TYR A 104 14.94 8.70 7.88
N PHE A 105 15.70 8.02 7.03
CA PHE A 105 15.09 7.35 5.87
C PHE A 105 14.42 6.00 6.18
N GLU A 106 15.11 5.10 6.87
CA GLU A 106 14.54 3.77 7.21
C GLU A 106 13.39 3.88 8.20
N LYS A 107 13.48 4.83 9.16
CA LYS A 107 12.41 5.05 10.11
C LYS A 107 11.20 5.69 9.44
N GLU A 108 11.38 6.62 8.50
CA GLU A 108 10.25 7.19 7.73
C GLU A 108 9.49 6.11 6.95
N ARG A 109 10.22 5.17 6.33
CA ARG A 109 9.60 4.04 5.63
C ARG A 109 8.76 3.16 6.55
N LEU A 110 9.34 2.69 7.65
CA LEU A 110 8.66 1.81 8.61
C LEU A 110 7.53 2.54 9.34
N ASN A 111 7.71 3.84 9.62
CA ASN A 111 6.70 4.71 10.22
C ASN A 111 5.51 4.91 9.27
N LEU A 112 5.76 5.15 7.98
CA LEU A 112 4.69 5.24 6.97
C LEU A 112 3.87 3.94 6.95
N LEU A 113 4.53 2.78 6.89
CA LEU A 113 3.87 1.47 6.90
C LEU A 113 3.00 1.28 8.14
N ALA A 114 3.57 1.49 9.34
CA ALA A 114 2.85 1.32 10.60
C ALA A 114 1.66 2.28 10.70
N ASN A 115 1.84 3.57 10.38
CA ASN A 115 0.79 4.57 10.47
C ASN A 115 -0.38 4.29 9.53
N LEU A 116 -0.12 3.90 8.28
CA LEU A 116 -1.19 3.57 7.32
C LEU A 116 -2.06 2.42 7.83
N ILE A 117 -1.45 1.42 8.49
CA ILE A 117 -2.18 0.32 9.13
C ILE A 117 -2.93 0.82 10.36
N ALA A 118 -2.28 1.60 11.21
CA ALA A 118 -2.83 2.13 12.46
C ALA A 118 -4.12 2.94 12.24
N ILE A 119 -4.15 3.78 11.20
CA ILE A 119 -5.33 4.57 10.84
C ILE A 119 -6.33 3.81 9.95
N GLY A 120 -6.07 2.54 9.64
CA GLY A 120 -6.96 1.68 8.85
C GLY A 120 -7.03 2.00 7.36
N GLN A 121 -6.06 2.75 6.83
CA GLN A 121 -5.92 3.03 5.41
C GLN A 121 -5.21 1.91 4.65
N LEU A 122 -4.40 1.09 5.32
CA LEU A 122 -3.72 -0.07 4.73
C LEU A 122 -4.09 -1.34 5.49
N ASP A 123 -4.52 -2.35 4.74
CA ASP A 123 -4.70 -3.72 5.22
C ASP A 123 -3.73 -4.64 4.47
N ILE A 124 -2.92 -5.41 5.20
CA ILE A 124 -2.02 -6.42 4.65
C ILE A 124 -2.47 -7.80 5.11
N ARG A 125 -2.64 -8.72 4.15
CA ARG A 125 -2.90 -10.14 4.41
C ARG A 125 -1.77 -10.98 3.84
N ILE A 126 -1.31 -11.94 4.63
CA ILE A 126 -0.26 -12.88 4.22
C ILE A 126 -0.92 -14.14 3.68
N ALA A 127 -0.64 -14.45 2.41
CA ALA A 127 -1.13 -15.66 1.76
C ALA A 127 -0.14 -16.81 1.96
N PHE A 128 -0.60 -17.87 2.62
CA PHE A 128 0.13 -19.13 2.75
C PHE A 128 -0.42 -20.14 1.75
N THR A 129 0.46 -20.82 1.03
CA THR A 129 0.07 -21.97 0.21
C THR A 129 0.36 -23.25 0.99
N GLU A 130 -0.67 -24.04 1.26
CA GLU A 130 -0.53 -25.35 1.91
C GLU A 130 -0.05 -26.38 0.88
N ASN A 131 1.24 -26.38 0.54
CA ASN A 131 1.86 -27.50 -0.14
C ASN A 131 2.80 -28.23 0.83
N LYS A 132 2.51 -29.51 1.09
CA LYS A 132 3.11 -30.42 2.10
C LYS A 132 4.65 -30.60 2.06
N LYS A 133 5.39 -29.85 1.23
CA LYS A 133 6.84 -29.97 1.09
C LYS A 133 7.60 -28.64 0.99
N ALA A 134 6.93 -27.50 0.80
CA ALA A 134 7.56 -26.17 0.81
C ALA A 134 6.48 -25.08 0.90
N LEU A 135 6.78 -23.98 1.61
CA LEU A 135 6.04 -22.72 1.47
C LEU A 135 6.14 -22.30 0.00
N GLY A 136 5.07 -22.47 -0.77
CA GLY A 136 5.02 -22.04 -2.16
C GLY A 136 4.84 -20.52 -2.23
N LEU A 137 5.62 -19.86 -3.07
CA LEU A 137 5.50 -18.43 -3.35
C LEU A 137 4.20 -18.14 -4.09
N TYR A 138 3.39 -17.23 -3.56
CA TYR A 138 2.27 -16.64 -4.29
C TYR A 138 2.87 -15.65 -5.30
N HIS A 139 2.86 -15.96 -6.61
CA HIS A 139 3.61 -15.20 -7.62
C HIS A 139 2.77 -14.19 -8.43
N GLU A 140 1.48 -14.05 -8.11
CA GLU A 140 0.58 -13.11 -8.77
C GLU A 140 1.02 -11.65 -8.53
N LYS A 141 0.98 -10.85 -9.60
CA LYS A 141 1.35 -9.42 -9.57
C LYS A 141 0.23 -8.57 -10.18
N MET A 142 -0.95 -8.66 -9.59
CA MET A 142 -2.14 -7.98 -10.10
C MET A 142 -2.52 -6.80 -9.21
N GLY A 143 -2.86 -5.67 -9.81
CA GLY A 143 -3.36 -4.49 -9.13
C GLY A 143 -4.68 -4.05 -9.74
N ILE A 144 -5.56 -3.49 -8.91
CA ILE A 144 -6.76 -2.82 -9.37
C ILE A 144 -7.04 -1.59 -8.52
N LEU A 145 -7.26 -0.45 -9.17
CA LEU A 145 -7.71 0.78 -8.53
C LEU A 145 -9.17 1.06 -8.88
N TYR A 146 -9.88 1.69 -7.95
CA TYR A 146 -11.26 2.15 -8.10
C TYR A 146 -11.32 3.63 -7.79
N ASP A 147 -12.03 4.40 -8.60
CA ASP A 147 -12.37 5.78 -8.33
C ASP A 147 -13.77 5.91 -7.71
N PRO A 148 -14.20 7.12 -7.27
CA PRO A 148 -15.54 7.33 -6.71
C PRO A 148 -16.70 7.01 -7.66
N ASN A 149 -16.46 6.93 -8.97
CA ASN A 149 -17.47 6.70 -10.00
C ASN A 149 -17.52 5.22 -10.44
N ASP A 150 -16.90 4.32 -9.67
CA ASP A 150 -16.80 2.88 -9.96
C ASP A 150 -16.03 2.55 -11.27
N ASN A 151 -15.27 3.50 -11.82
CA ASN A 151 -14.30 3.19 -12.87
C ASN A 151 -13.14 2.39 -12.28
N LYS A 152 -12.60 1.46 -13.08
CA LYS A 152 -11.59 0.50 -12.64
C LYS A 152 -10.41 0.50 -13.59
N ILE A 153 -9.21 0.54 -13.03
CA ILE A 153 -7.96 0.32 -13.78
C ILE A 153 -7.26 -0.89 -13.18
N ALA A 154 -7.12 -1.95 -13.99
CA ALA A 154 -6.45 -3.19 -13.63
C ALA A 154 -5.13 -3.33 -14.40
N PHE A 155 -4.12 -3.92 -13.76
CA PHE A 155 -2.77 -4.08 -14.29
C PHE A 155 -2.01 -5.24 -13.63
#